data_AF-A0A3D2H163-F1
#
_entry.id   AF-A0A3D2H163-F1
#
_cell.length_a   1.000
_cell.length_b   1.000
_cell.length_c   1.000
_cell.angle_alpha   90.00
_cell.angle_beta   90.00
_cell.angle_gamma   90.00
#
_symmetry.space_group_name_H-M   'P 1'
#
loop_
_entity.id
_entity.type
_entity.pdbx_description
1 polymer ?
#
loop_
_entity_poly.entity_id
_entity_poly.type
_entity_poly.pdbx_seq_one_letter_code
_entity_poly.pdbx_strand_id
1 'polypeptide(L)'
;DLPLNVSRSFLQNDGTVKKLSAHITKKVADKLCGLFNTERETYQKYWDDIAPFVKFGAMRDQKFYEQVKKAILYKTTDGRYLTLEEYKTGNADKADKKVYYTNDPKRQAASVALYTNRGIDVVVMDHIIDGNFQSFMEYSGGEEGLTFARVDADVSGLLEDSEEGKELNQETIQAMFRKALGKDDLPVNLQSLSDAELPAMVTEDEQIRRMKEMSRLYGQSFDMPDRFTLVLNRRNKAIQELAARDPENETTQLLCQQIYDLARMSAQPLEADEITAFLKRSQKLVAMAVEKE
;
A
#
# COMPACT_ATOMS: atom_id res chain seq x y z
N ASP A 1 -17.53 46.53 -0.02
CA ASP A 1 -18.16 46.57 -1.35
C ASP A 1 -17.30 45.91 -2.40
N LEU A 2 -17.91 45.05 -3.21
CA LEU A 2 -17.30 44.49 -4.42
C LEU A 2 -17.88 45.23 -5.64
N PRO A 3 -17.06 45.55 -6.66
CA PRO A 3 -17.57 46.18 -7.86
C PRO A 3 -18.55 45.24 -8.57
N LEU A 4 -19.75 45.73 -8.87
CA LEU A 4 -20.88 44.93 -9.38
C LEU A 4 -20.77 44.61 -10.89
N ASN A 5 -19.93 45.33 -11.64
CA ASN A 5 -19.77 45.19 -13.11
C ASN A 5 -18.32 44.97 -13.52
N VAL A 6 -17.73 43.84 -13.13
CA VAL A 6 -16.34 43.48 -13.49
C VAL A 6 -16.23 42.05 -13.98
N SER A 7 -15.26 41.80 -14.85
CA SER A 7 -15.00 40.45 -15.37
C SER A 7 -14.51 39.50 -14.27
N ARG A 8 -14.71 38.19 -14.47
CA ARG A 8 -14.14 37.16 -13.59
C ARG A 8 -12.62 37.26 -13.48
N SER A 9 -11.95 37.65 -14.57
CA SER A 9 -10.50 37.86 -14.58
C SER A 9 -10.05 39.04 -13.72
N PHE A 10 -10.85 40.11 -13.65
CA PHE A 10 -10.58 41.25 -12.79
C PHE A 10 -10.74 40.87 -11.31
N LEU A 11 -11.82 40.18 -10.96
CA LEU A 11 -12.10 39.75 -9.58
C LEU A 11 -11.06 38.74 -9.05
N GLN A 12 -10.50 37.88 -9.89
CA GLN A 12 -9.46 36.91 -9.48
C GLN A 12 -8.19 37.59 -8.93
N ASN A 13 -7.87 38.79 -9.42
CA ASN A 13 -6.70 39.56 -8.99
C ASN A 13 -7.01 40.63 -7.95
N ASP A 14 -8.28 40.84 -7.62
CA ASP A 14 -8.73 41.84 -6.67
C ASP A 14 -8.29 41.49 -5.22
N GLY A 15 -7.64 42.45 -4.55
CA GLY A 15 -7.13 42.26 -3.20
C GLY A 15 -8.23 42.08 -2.13
N THR A 16 -9.41 42.67 -2.34
CA THR A 16 -10.55 42.52 -1.44
C THR A 16 -11.17 41.14 -1.58
N VAL A 17 -11.31 40.63 -2.81
CA VAL A 17 -11.76 39.25 -3.07
C VAL A 17 -10.81 38.24 -2.44
N LYS A 18 -9.49 38.43 -2.58
CA LYS A 18 -8.49 37.56 -1.93
C LYS A 18 -8.61 37.56 -0.41
N LYS A 19 -8.79 38.73 0.22
CA LYS A 19 -9.01 38.84 1.69
C LYS A 19 -10.30 38.14 2.13
N LEU A 20 -11.38 38.32 1.37
CA LEU A 20 -12.66 37.65 1.65
C LEU A 20 -12.53 36.13 1.53
N SER A 21 -11.89 35.64 0.47
CA SER A 21 -11.61 34.21 0.29
C SER A 21 -10.80 33.66 1.46
N ALA A 22 -9.73 34.33 1.88
CA ALA A 22 -8.93 33.91 3.03
C ALA A 22 -9.74 33.88 4.34
N HIS A 23 -10.65 34.84 4.53
CA HIS A 23 -11.55 34.85 5.68
C HIS A 23 -12.51 33.66 5.67
N ILE A 24 -13.09 33.33 4.51
CA ILE A 24 -13.97 32.17 4.34
C ILE A 24 -13.19 30.87 4.61
N THR A 25 -11.99 30.71 4.03
CA THR A 25 -11.12 29.55 4.27
C THR A 25 -10.84 29.37 5.76
N LYS A 26 -10.52 30.45 6.48
CA LYS A 26 -10.32 30.41 7.93
C LYS A 26 -11.59 29.97 8.68
N LYS A 27 -12.76 30.49 8.31
CA LYS A 27 -14.04 30.12 8.95
C LYS A 27 -14.41 28.66 8.71
N VAL A 28 -14.11 28.13 7.53
CA VAL A 28 -14.29 26.70 7.22
C VAL A 28 -13.36 25.86 8.08
N ALA A 29 -12.08 26.20 8.16
CA ALA A 29 -11.13 25.50 9.01
C ALA A 29 -11.52 25.54 10.50
N ASP A 30 -11.94 26.71 11.01
CA ASP A 30 -12.46 26.88 12.37
C ASP A 30 -13.65 25.94 12.62
N LYS A 31 -14.57 25.81 11.66
CA LYS A 31 -15.75 24.94 11.80
C LYS A 31 -15.38 23.46 11.74
N LEU A 32 -14.47 23.04 10.85
CA LEU A 32 -13.98 21.66 10.77
C LEU A 32 -13.32 21.25 12.09
N CYS A 33 -12.40 22.08 12.60
CA CYS A 33 -11.73 21.81 13.88
C CYS A 33 -12.72 21.85 15.05
N GLY A 34 -13.69 22.77 15.03
CA GLY A 34 -14.78 22.80 16.02
C GLY A 34 -15.55 21.49 16.06
N LEU A 35 -16.04 21.01 14.91
CA LEU A 35 -16.76 19.73 14.79
C LEU A 35 -15.90 18.55 15.25
N PHE A 36 -14.63 18.50 14.85
CA PHE A 36 -13.71 17.45 15.29
C PHE A 36 -13.54 17.43 16.81
N ASN A 37 -13.42 18.60 17.45
CA ASN A 37 -13.17 18.71 18.88
C ASN A 37 -14.42 18.50 19.75
N THR A 38 -15.60 18.95 19.31
CA THR A 38 -16.82 18.94 20.13
C THR A 38 -17.81 17.85 19.74
N GLU A 39 -17.79 17.39 18.49
CA GLU A 39 -18.80 16.50 17.89
C GLU A 39 -18.14 15.44 16.99
N ARG A 40 -17.08 14.79 17.51
CA ARG A 40 -16.20 13.92 16.72
C ARG A 40 -16.94 12.82 15.95
N GLU A 41 -17.93 12.17 16.56
CA GLU A 41 -18.73 11.13 15.89
C GLU A 41 -19.51 11.69 14.69
N THR A 42 -20.09 12.87 14.83
CA THR A 42 -20.77 13.58 13.74
C THR A 42 -19.79 13.95 12.64
N TYR A 43 -18.59 14.41 13.01
CA TYR A 43 -17.54 14.75 12.06
C TYR A 43 -17.08 13.52 11.24
N GLN A 44 -16.93 12.37 11.88
CA GLN A 44 -16.58 11.10 11.20
C GLN A 44 -17.62 10.69 10.16
N LYS A 45 -18.92 10.84 10.46
CA LYS A 45 -20.00 10.45 9.53
C LYS A 45 -19.96 11.18 8.19
N TYR A 46 -19.49 12.42 8.17
CA TYR A 46 -19.36 13.20 6.94
C TYR A 46 -17.96 13.15 6.33
N TRP A 47 -16.98 12.54 7.02
CA TRP A 47 -15.58 12.62 6.64
C TRP A 47 -15.35 12.07 5.24
N ASP A 48 -15.92 10.91 4.92
CA ASP A 48 -15.74 10.27 3.61
C ASP A 48 -16.14 11.20 2.46
N ASP A 49 -17.22 11.98 2.61
CA ASP A 49 -17.70 12.91 1.60
C ASP A 49 -16.82 14.18 1.48
N ILE A 50 -16.31 14.69 2.61
CA ILE A 50 -15.55 15.95 2.63
C ILE A 50 -14.04 15.76 2.50
N ALA A 51 -13.51 14.56 2.75
CA ALA A 51 -12.09 14.26 2.80
C ALA A 51 -11.36 14.69 1.52
N PRO A 52 -11.88 14.45 0.29
CA PRO A 52 -11.21 14.92 -0.92
C PRO A 52 -10.99 16.44 -0.96
N PHE A 53 -11.97 17.21 -0.50
CA PHE A 53 -11.92 18.66 -0.49
C PHE A 53 -10.99 19.19 0.59
N VAL A 54 -11.01 18.59 1.78
CA VAL A 54 -10.11 18.93 2.88
C VAL A 54 -8.66 18.63 2.50
N LYS A 55 -8.39 17.44 1.93
CA LYS A 55 -7.06 17.04 1.42
C LYS A 55 -6.58 17.96 0.32
N PHE A 56 -7.44 18.32 -0.64
CA PHE A 56 -7.11 19.27 -1.69
C PHE A 56 -6.77 20.67 -1.12
N GLY A 57 -7.59 21.17 -0.19
CA GLY A 57 -7.36 22.45 0.48
C GLY A 57 -6.03 22.47 1.23
N ALA A 58 -5.71 21.38 1.93
CA ALA A 58 -4.45 21.22 2.65
C ALA A 58 -3.22 21.30 1.73
N MET A 59 -3.26 20.61 0.58
CA MET A 59 -2.16 20.67 -0.39
C MET A 59 -2.04 22.04 -1.08
N ARG A 60 -3.14 22.76 -1.22
CA ARG A 60 -3.19 24.02 -1.98
C ARG A 60 -2.84 25.25 -1.15
N ASP A 61 -3.14 25.24 0.14
CA ASP A 61 -2.96 26.34 1.07
C ASP A 61 -2.32 25.86 2.39
N GLN A 62 -1.05 26.16 2.57
CA GLN A 62 -0.29 25.80 3.78
C GLN A 62 -0.96 26.31 5.05
N LYS A 63 -1.53 27.52 5.05
CA LYS A 63 -2.14 28.08 6.27
C LYS A 63 -3.40 27.31 6.64
N PHE A 64 -4.18 26.89 5.64
CA PHE A 64 -5.32 26.01 5.86
C PHE A 64 -4.87 24.66 6.43
N TYR A 65 -3.83 24.04 5.83
CA TYR A 65 -3.26 22.79 6.34
C TYR A 65 -2.82 22.90 7.80
N GLU A 66 -2.02 23.92 8.15
CA GLU A 66 -1.56 24.12 9.53
C GLU A 66 -2.71 24.19 10.53
N GLN A 67 -3.85 24.75 10.12
CA GLN A 67 -5.03 24.89 10.97
C GLN A 67 -5.81 23.57 11.12
N VAL A 68 -5.90 22.75 10.06
CA VAL A 68 -6.74 21.54 10.03
C VAL A 68 -5.99 20.22 10.22
N LYS A 69 -4.65 20.21 10.18
CA LYS A 69 -3.86 18.95 10.15
C LYS A 69 -4.17 17.96 11.27
N LYS A 70 -4.55 18.45 12.45
CA LYS A 70 -4.94 17.60 13.61
C LYS A 70 -6.36 17.02 13.49
N ALA A 71 -7.19 17.58 12.62
CA ALA A 71 -8.55 17.15 12.34
C ALA A 71 -8.64 16.34 11.02
N ILE A 72 -7.52 16.03 10.37
CA ILE A 72 -7.50 15.10 9.24
C ILE A 72 -7.63 13.68 9.77
N LEU A 73 -8.61 12.95 9.25
CA LEU A 73 -8.87 11.56 9.62
C LEU A 73 -8.43 10.58 8.53
N TYR A 74 -8.02 9.41 8.99
CA TYR A 74 -7.67 8.24 8.21
C TYR A 74 -8.62 7.13 8.61
N LYS A 75 -9.48 6.73 7.67
CA LYS A 75 -10.40 5.60 7.86
C LYS A 75 -9.59 4.31 7.80
N THR A 76 -9.76 3.42 8.77
CA THR A 76 -9.12 2.10 8.77
C THR A 76 -10.00 1.05 8.11
N THR A 77 -9.43 -0.09 7.73
CA THR A 77 -10.16 -1.21 7.11
C THR A 77 -11.23 -1.83 8.02
N ASP A 78 -11.14 -1.63 9.33
CA ASP A 78 -12.15 -2.03 10.32
C ASP A 78 -13.19 -0.94 10.64
N GLY A 79 -13.15 0.19 9.93
CA GLY A 79 -14.15 1.25 9.99
C GLY A 79 -13.93 2.32 11.06
N ARG A 80 -12.82 2.28 11.82
CA ARG A 80 -12.42 3.36 12.72
C ARG A 80 -11.89 4.57 11.94
N TYR A 81 -11.87 5.73 12.59
CA TYR A 81 -11.30 6.96 12.06
C TYR A 81 -10.23 7.49 13.02
N LEU A 82 -8.98 7.45 12.56
CA LEU A 82 -7.81 7.84 13.33
C LEU A 82 -7.24 9.16 12.81
N THR A 83 -6.71 10.00 13.68
CA THR A 83 -5.76 11.04 13.26
C THR A 83 -4.41 10.41 12.93
N LEU A 84 -3.51 11.15 12.27
CA LEU A 84 -2.14 10.67 12.06
C LEU A 84 -1.42 10.37 13.38
N GLU A 85 -1.63 11.20 14.41
CA GLU A 85 -1.04 10.99 15.74
C GLU A 85 -1.58 9.71 16.41
N GLU A 86 -2.89 9.46 16.30
CA GLU A 86 -3.50 8.23 16.82
C GLU A 86 -3.02 6.99 16.07
N TYR A 87 -2.91 7.06 14.74
CA TYR A 87 -2.33 5.98 13.94
C TYR A 87 -0.92 5.67 14.41
N LYS A 88 -0.04 6.69 14.51
CA LYS A 88 1.33 6.48 14.96
C LYS A 88 1.41 5.90 16.36
N THR A 89 0.55 6.34 17.27
CA THR A 89 0.53 5.85 18.65
C THR A 89 0.11 4.38 18.72
N GLY A 90 -0.92 3.98 17.95
CA GLY A 90 -1.38 2.59 17.88
C GLY A 90 -0.39 1.63 17.22
N ASN A 91 0.52 2.14 16.38
CA ASN A 91 1.40 1.34 15.53
C ASN A 91 2.91 1.54 15.82
N ALA A 92 3.27 2.22 16.91
CA ALA A 92 4.64 2.68 17.18
C ALA A 92 5.70 1.57 17.11
N ASP A 93 5.40 0.38 17.62
CA ASP A 93 6.34 -0.75 17.68
C ASP A 93 6.48 -1.50 16.35
N LYS A 94 5.62 -1.21 15.36
CA LYS A 94 5.42 -2.04 14.17
C LYS A 94 5.46 -1.27 12.85
N ALA A 95 5.35 0.06 12.91
CA ALA A 95 5.26 0.92 11.74
C ALA A 95 5.93 2.28 12.00
N ASP A 96 7.24 2.27 12.29
CA ASP A 96 7.99 3.52 12.54
C ASP A 96 7.92 4.44 11.31
N LYS A 97 7.30 5.62 11.51
CA LYS A 97 7.07 6.64 10.48
C LYS A 97 6.47 6.14 9.16
N LYS A 98 5.80 4.99 9.17
CA LYS A 98 5.20 4.41 7.96
C LYS A 98 3.70 4.21 8.17
N VAL A 99 2.92 4.68 7.21
CA VAL A 99 1.46 4.47 7.18
C VAL A 99 1.15 3.41 6.15
N TYR A 100 0.66 2.26 6.61
CA TYR A 100 0.20 1.18 5.74
C TYR A 100 -1.22 1.44 5.27
N TYR A 101 -1.44 1.31 3.97
CA TYR A 101 -2.73 1.60 3.37
C TYR A 101 -3.19 0.59 2.31
N THR A 102 -4.46 0.66 1.97
CA THR A 102 -5.09 -0.02 0.83
C THR A 102 -5.94 0.97 0.05
N ASN A 103 -5.97 0.84 -1.28
CA ASN A 103 -6.92 1.57 -2.13
C ASN A 103 -8.06 0.70 -2.63
N ASP A 104 -8.02 -0.61 -2.35
CA ASP A 104 -9.09 -1.56 -2.65
C ASP A 104 -9.12 -2.66 -1.57
N PRO A 105 -9.83 -2.41 -0.44
CA PRO A 105 -9.88 -3.34 0.68
C PRO A 105 -10.39 -4.73 0.31
N LYS A 106 -11.24 -4.84 -0.72
CA LYS A 106 -11.81 -6.13 -1.14
C LYS A 106 -10.81 -6.94 -1.93
N ARG A 107 -10.18 -6.33 -2.93
CA ARG A 107 -9.17 -7.00 -3.75
C ARG A 107 -7.93 -7.35 -2.93
N GLN A 108 -7.54 -6.50 -1.98
CA GLN A 108 -6.33 -6.66 -1.18
C GLN A 108 -6.58 -7.32 0.16
N ALA A 109 -7.73 -7.96 0.38
CA ALA A 109 -8.15 -8.51 1.67
C ALA A 109 -7.10 -9.47 2.29
N ALA A 110 -6.44 -10.29 1.46
CA ALA A 110 -5.39 -11.20 1.91
C ALA A 110 -4.18 -10.43 2.46
N SER A 111 -3.68 -9.43 1.72
CA SER A 111 -2.57 -8.58 2.17
C SER A 111 -2.95 -7.74 3.39
N VAL A 112 -4.16 -7.16 3.42
CA VAL A 112 -4.68 -6.44 4.58
C VAL A 112 -4.66 -7.32 5.83
N ALA A 113 -5.12 -8.58 5.71
CA ALA A 113 -5.17 -9.52 6.83
C ALA A 113 -3.78 -9.76 7.45
N LEU A 114 -2.70 -9.82 6.65
CA LEU A 114 -1.34 -10.00 7.17
C LEU A 114 -0.95 -8.89 8.15
N TYR A 115 -1.29 -7.64 7.84
CA TYR A 115 -1.02 -6.49 8.72
C TYR A 115 -1.94 -6.46 9.93
N THR A 116 -3.25 -6.62 9.71
CA THR A 116 -4.22 -6.54 10.81
C THR A 116 -4.08 -7.67 11.82
N ASN A 117 -3.70 -8.88 11.38
CA ASN A 117 -3.40 -10.00 12.28
C ASN A 117 -2.19 -9.72 13.17
N ARG A 118 -1.26 -8.89 12.68
CA ARG A 118 -0.15 -8.38 13.49
C ARG A 118 -0.55 -7.19 14.37
N GLY A 119 -1.81 -6.77 14.33
CA GLY A 119 -2.30 -5.57 15.00
C GLY A 119 -1.67 -4.30 14.45
N ILE A 120 -1.43 -4.24 13.14
CA ILE A 120 -1.09 -3.02 12.41
C ILE A 120 -2.35 -2.50 11.74
N ASP A 121 -2.68 -1.24 11.99
CA ASP A 121 -3.80 -0.58 11.34
C ASP A 121 -3.48 -0.36 9.85
N VAL A 122 -4.44 -0.70 8.99
CA VAL A 122 -4.38 -0.41 7.55
C VAL A 122 -5.41 0.67 7.23
N VAL A 123 -4.97 1.79 6.66
CA VAL A 123 -5.84 2.91 6.29
C VAL A 123 -6.39 2.73 4.86
N VAL A 124 -7.61 3.16 4.62
CA VAL A 124 -8.26 3.17 3.31
C VAL A 124 -7.97 4.51 2.63
N MET A 125 -7.31 4.46 1.48
CA MET A 125 -6.95 5.61 0.66
C MET A 125 -7.31 5.34 -0.81
N ASP A 126 -8.61 5.39 -1.09
CA ASP A 126 -9.24 5.05 -2.36
C ASP A 126 -9.72 6.28 -3.15
N HIS A 127 -9.55 7.50 -2.64
CA HIS A 127 -9.89 8.70 -3.37
C HIS A 127 -8.81 9.01 -4.42
N ILE A 128 -9.21 9.55 -5.57
CA ILE A 128 -8.29 9.96 -6.65
C ILE A 128 -7.20 10.93 -6.15
N ILE A 129 -7.52 11.76 -5.16
CA ILE A 129 -6.59 12.75 -4.60
C ILE A 129 -5.56 12.14 -3.64
N ASP A 130 -5.77 10.91 -3.18
CA ASP A 130 -4.98 10.32 -2.10
C ASP A 130 -3.52 10.12 -2.46
N GLY A 131 -3.20 9.73 -3.70
CA GLY A 131 -1.80 9.62 -4.14
C GLY A 131 -1.03 10.93 -4.05
N ASN A 132 -1.66 12.05 -4.46
CA ASN A 132 -1.07 13.38 -4.32
C ASN A 132 -0.98 13.82 -2.85
N PHE A 133 -1.99 13.49 -2.05
CA PHE A 133 -2.02 13.82 -0.63
C PHE A 133 -0.94 13.05 0.15
N GLN A 134 -0.69 11.78 -0.17
CA GLN A 134 0.42 10.99 0.36
C GLN A 134 1.75 11.68 0.07
N SER A 135 2.03 12.02 -1.19
CA SER A 135 3.26 12.74 -1.56
C SER A 135 3.38 14.10 -0.86
N PHE A 136 2.29 14.85 -0.73
CA PHE A 136 2.30 16.08 0.05
C PHE A 136 2.71 15.81 1.50
N MET A 137 2.15 14.79 2.15
CA MET A 137 2.49 14.43 3.52
C MET A 137 3.93 13.92 3.65
N GLU A 138 4.47 13.20 2.67
CA GLU A 138 5.85 12.69 2.66
C GLU A 138 6.89 13.80 2.48
N TYR A 139 6.60 14.82 1.66
CA TYR A 139 7.61 15.81 1.24
C TYR A 139 7.45 17.21 1.84
N SER A 140 6.29 17.58 2.36
CA SER A 140 6.04 18.99 2.75
C SER A 140 5.12 19.18 3.94
N GLY A 141 4.00 18.45 3.98
CA GLY A 141 2.98 18.61 5.01
C GLY A 141 3.25 17.80 6.27
N GLY A 142 3.68 16.56 6.13
CA GLY A 142 3.87 15.65 7.25
C GLY A 142 5.18 15.87 7.99
N GLU A 143 5.47 14.94 8.89
CA GLU A 143 6.72 14.94 9.64
C GLU A 143 7.87 14.35 8.81
N GLU A 144 9.11 14.70 9.16
CA GLU A 144 10.29 14.20 8.48
C GLU A 144 10.40 12.67 8.58
N GLY A 145 10.51 12.03 7.41
CA GLY A 145 10.62 10.58 7.26
C GLY A 145 9.28 9.85 7.23
N LEU A 146 8.15 10.55 7.29
CA LEU A 146 6.83 9.94 7.07
C LEU A 146 6.77 9.35 5.66
N THR A 147 6.38 8.08 5.57
CA THR A 147 6.18 7.36 4.30
C THR A 147 4.83 6.66 4.28
N PHE A 148 4.25 6.49 3.10
CA PHE A 148 3.06 5.68 2.88
C PHE A 148 3.43 4.47 2.04
N ALA A 149 3.00 3.30 2.48
CA ALA A 149 3.22 2.05 1.75
C ALA A 149 1.90 1.30 1.62
N ARG A 150 1.56 0.87 0.40
CA ARG A 150 0.43 -0.04 0.24
C ARG A 150 0.79 -1.41 0.81
N VAL A 151 -0.19 -2.14 1.30
CA VAL A 151 -0.02 -3.49 1.90
C VAL A 151 0.63 -4.54 0.99
N ASP A 152 0.78 -4.27 -0.30
CA ASP A 152 1.45 -5.13 -1.28
C ASP A 152 2.74 -4.50 -1.86
N ALA A 153 3.21 -3.38 -1.28
CA ALA A 153 4.40 -2.68 -1.76
C ALA A 153 5.61 -2.85 -0.83
N ASP A 154 5.36 -3.17 0.43
CA ASP A 154 6.37 -3.22 1.48
C ASP A 154 6.11 -4.44 2.36
N VAL A 155 7.13 -4.97 3.04
CA VAL A 155 6.98 -6.09 4.00
C VAL A 155 7.61 -5.76 5.35
N SER A 156 8.14 -4.56 5.55
CA SER A 156 8.88 -4.19 6.77
C SER A 156 8.02 -4.35 8.04
N GLY A 157 6.74 -3.99 7.96
CA GLY A 157 5.75 -4.18 9.02
C GLY A 157 5.33 -5.64 9.21
N LEU A 158 5.78 -6.56 8.38
CA LEU A 158 5.53 -8.00 8.47
C LEU A 158 6.78 -8.78 8.90
N LEU A 159 7.94 -8.13 9.05
CA LEU A 159 9.20 -8.78 9.45
C LEU A 159 9.25 -9.10 10.95
N GLU A 160 9.79 -10.26 11.30
CA GLU A 160 10.04 -10.67 12.68
C GLU A 160 11.52 -11.06 12.86
N ASP A 161 12.12 -10.60 13.94
CA ASP A 161 13.48 -10.99 14.31
C ASP A 161 13.48 -12.43 14.82
N SER A 162 13.76 -13.38 13.92
CA SER A 162 13.87 -14.82 14.21
C SER A 162 15.17 -15.39 13.65
N GLU A 163 15.80 -16.32 14.37
CA GLU A 163 16.96 -17.10 13.91
C GLU A 163 16.57 -18.24 12.96
N GLU A 164 15.29 -18.61 12.91
CA GLU A 164 14.80 -19.71 12.07
C GLU A 164 15.10 -19.45 10.59
N GLY A 165 15.72 -20.44 9.92
CA GLY A 165 16.04 -20.39 8.50
C GLY A 165 17.14 -19.41 8.13
N LYS A 166 17.91 -18.88 9.09
CA LYS A 166 19.07 -18.00 8.82
C LYS A 166 20.22 -18.72 8.12
N GLU A 167 20.32 -20.02 8.32
CA GLU A 167 21.30 -20.90 7.71
C GLU A 167 21.06 -21.16 6.22
N LEU A 168 19.87 -20.79 5.70
CA LEU A 168 19.53 -20.95 4.30
C LEU A 168 20.44 -20.07 3.42
N ASN A 169 21.03 -20.69 2.40
CA ASN A 169 21.80 -19.94 1.41
C ASN A 169 20.85 -19.15 0.50
N GLN A 170 20.82 -17.83 0.70
CA GLN A 170 20.01 -16.90 -0.07
C GLN A 170 20.33 -16.97 -1.58
N GLU A 171 21.59 -17.06 -1.98
CA GLU A 171 21.96 -17.08 -3.40
C GLU A 171 21.45 -18.35 -4.10
N THR A 172 21.53 -19.49 -3.41
CA THR A 172 21.04 -20.77 -3.95
C THR A 172 19.54 -20.75 -4.18
N ILE A 173 18.76 -20.28 -3.20
CA ILE A 173 17.30 -20.24 -3.34
C ILE A 173 16.85 -19.18 -4.36
N GLN A 174 17.53 -18.03 -4.43
CA GLN A 174 17.29 -17.02 -5.45
C GLN A 174 17.49 -17.61 -6.85
N ALA A 175 18.62 -18.28 -7.09
CA ALA A 175 18.91 -18.92 -8.38
C ALA A 175 17.89 -20.01 -8.73
N MET A 176 17.46 -20.81 -7.75
CA MET A 176 16.43 -21.83 -7.93
C MET A 176 15.11 -21.23 -8.41
N PHE A 177 14.62 -20.17 -7.76
CA PHE A 177 13.37 -19.52 -8.18
C PHE A 177 13.50 -18.83 -9.54
N ARG A 178 14.60 -18.12 -9.80
CA ARG A 178 14.84 -17.47 -11.11
C ARG A 178 14.83 -18.48 -12.25
N LYS A 179 15.52 -19.61 -12.06
CA LYS A 179 15.58 -20.70 -13.03
C LYS A 179 14.21 -21.35 -13.25
N ALA A 180 13.52 -21.72 -12.17
CA ALA A 180 12.20 -22.35 -12.27
C ALA A 180 11.15 -21.45 -12.95
N LEU A 181 11.28 -20.14 -12.77
CA LEU A 181 10.37 -19.15 -13.36
C LEU A 181 10.79 -18.68 -14.76
N GLY A 182 12.01 -18.99 -15.20
CA GLY A 182 12.59 -18.42 -16.42
C GLY A 182 12.70 -16.89 -16.37
N LYS A 183 12.96 -16.33 -15.19
CA LYS A 183 13.03 -14.88 -14.92
C LYS A 183 14.36 -14.53 -14.24
N ASP A 184 15.43 -14.44 -15.03
CA ASP A 184 16.79 -14.21 -14.52
C ASP A 184 16.94 -12.90 -13.73
N ASP A 185 16.20 -11.86 -14.14
CA ASP A 185 16.27 -10.52 -13.53
C ASP A 185 15.32 -10.33 -12.34
N LEU A 186 14.54 -11.34 -11.94
CA LEU A 186 13.60 -11.21 -10.83
C LEU A 186 14.37 -10.94 -9.52
N PRO A 187 14.12 -9.82 -8.82
CA PRO A 187 14.60 -9.62 -7.47
C PRO A 187 13.91 -10.63 -6.56
N VAL A 188 14.70 -11.46 -5.88
CA VAL A 188 14.21 -12.44 -4.92
C VAL A 188 14.92 -12.16 -3.60
N ASN A 189 14.18 -11.89 -2.53
CA ASN A 189 14.72 -11.61 -1.21
C ASN A 189 14.29 -12.71 -0.25
N LEU A 190 15.20 -13.13 0.63
CA LEU A 190 14.89 -14.07 1.70
C LEU A 190 14.74 -13.28 3.00
N GLN A 191 13.55 -13.31 3.58
CA GLN A 191 13.19 -12.51 4.76
C GLN A 191 12.50 -13.39 5.81
N SER A 192 12.46 -12.91 7.04
CA SER A 192 11.76 -13.55 8.15
C SER A 192 10.39 -12.91 8.30
N LEU A 193 9.37 -13.48 7.66
CA LEU A 193 7.99 -12.99 7.80
C LEU A 193 7.37 -13.51 9.09
N SER A 194 6.54 -12.69 9.71
CA SER A 194 5.87 -12.99 10.99
C SER A 194 4.92 -14.18 10.91
N ASP A 195 4.24 -14.37 9.77
CA ASP A 195 3.44 -15.57 9.52
C ASP A 195 4.31 -16.69 8.94
N ALA A 196 4.61 -17.71 9.74
CA ALA A 196 5.42 -18.85 9.32
C ALA A 196 4.74 -19.75 8.27
N GLU A 197 3.40 -19.73 8.16
CA GLU A 197 2.65 -20.53 7.19
C GLU A 197 2.66 -19.88 5.79
N LEU A 198 2.94 -18.57 5.71
CA LEU A 198 3.07 -17.86 4.45
C LEU A 198 4.43 -18.17 3.78
N PRO A 199 4.47 -18.83 2.61
CA PRO A 199 5.74 -19.20 1.97
C PRO A 199 6.42 -18.01 1.28
N ALA A 200 5.64 -17.12 0.67
CA ALA A 200 6.18 -15.98 -0.06
C ALA A 200 5.15 -14.86 -0.24
N MET A 201 5.64 -13.65 -0.51
CA MET A 201 4.88 -12.50 -0.96
C MET A 201 5.52 -11.92 -2.22
N VAL A 202 4.71 -11.32 -3.08
CA VAL A 202 5.22 -10.48 -4.16
C VAL A 202 4.93 -9.03 -3.81
N THR A 203 5.96 -8.20 -3.86
CA THR A 203 5.82 -6.76 -3.67
C THR A 203 6.03 -6.00 -4.97
N GLU A 204 5.28 -4.92 -5.14
CA GLU A 204 5.48 -3.94 -6.21
C GLU A 204 6.01 -2.63 -5.62
N ASP A 205 7.05 -2.06 -6.21
CA ASP A 205 7.59 -0.79 -5.73
C ASP A 205 6.50 0.32 -5.72
N GLU A 206 6.36 0.97 -4.57
CA GLU A 206 5.34 1.99 -4.31
C GLU A 206 5.44 3.18 -5.29
N GLN A 207 6.65 3.64 -5.61
CA GLN A 207 6.85 4.79 -6.47
C GLN A 207 6.57 4.46 -7.93
N ILE A 208 7.04 3.30 -8.40
CA ILE A 208 6.76 2.80 -9.74
C ILE A 208 5.26 2.62 -9.92
N ARG A 209 4.57 2.06 -8.92
CA ARG A 209 3.13 1.88 -8.96
C ARG A 209 2.39 3.21 -9.04
N ARG A 210 2.66 4.16 -8.13
CA ARG A 210 2.04 5.50 -8.16
C ARG A 210 2.30 6.22 -9.48
N MET A 211 3.50 6.09 -10.05
CA MET A 211 3.84 6.64 -11.37
C MET A 211 2.98 6.04 -12.48
N LYS A 212 2.74 4.72 -12.49
CA LYS A 212 1.87 4.06 -13.46
C LYS A 212 0.40 4.48 -13.33
N GLU A 213 -0.10 4.54 -12.10
CA GLU A 213 -1.46 5.01 -11.81
C GLU A 213 -1.65 6.45 -12.32
N MET A 214 -0.68 7.32 -12.03
CA MET A 214 -0.67 8.70 -12.53
C MET A 214 -0.61 8.77 -14.06
N SER A 215 0.29 8.01 -14.69
CA SER A 215 0.42 7.93 -16.14
C SER A 215 -0.93 7.57 -16.80
N ARG A 216 -1.58 6.51 -16.32
CA ARG A 216 -2.90 6.06 -16.80
C ARG A 216 -3.96 7.15 -16.66
N LEU A 217 -3.99 7.86 -15.53
CA LEU A 217 -4.94 8.96 -15.30
C LEU A 217 -4.73 10.12 -16.27
N TYR A 218 -3.49 10.45 -16.63
CA TYR A 218 -3.16 11.50 -17.60
C TYR A 218 -3.23 11.04 -19.07
N GLY A 219 -3.69 9.82 -19.34
CA GLY A 219 -3.83 9.28 -20.70
C GLY A 219 -2.51 9.02 -21.41
N GLN A 220 -1.37 9.10 -20.71
CA GLN A 220 -0.10 8.61 -21.22
C GLN A 220 0.05 7.17 -20.77
N SER A 221 0.18 6.22 -21.69
CA SER A 221 0.54 4.84 -21.31
C SER A 221 2.05 4.72 -21.43
N PHE A 222 2.77 4.99 -20.34
CA PHE A 222 4.15 4.54 -20.24
C PHE A 222 4.10 3.02 -20.03
N ASP A 223 4.51 2.27 -21.05
CA ASP A 223 4.68 0.82 -20.96
C ASP A 223 5.95 0.52 -20.14
N MET A 224 5.84 0.75 -18.83
CA MET A 224 6.88 0.45 -17.86
C MET A 224 6.65 -0.99 -17.37
N PRO A 225 7.64 -1.89 -17.50
CA PRO A 225 7.53 -3.25 -17.00
C PRO A 225 7.16 -3.28 -15.52
N ASP A 226 6.37 -4.28 -15.11
CA ASP A 226 6.12 -4.53 -13.69
C ASP A 226 7.41 -5.03 -13.03
N ARG A 227 7.97 -4.21 -12.14
CA ARG A 227 9.11 -4.59 -11.30
C ARG A 227 8.59 -5.16 -9.99
N PHE A 228 8.28 -6.44 -10.03
CA PHE A 228 7.95 -7.21 -8.84
C PHE A 228 9.20 -7.67 -8.12
N THR A 229 9.16 -7.71 -6.79
CA THR A 229 10.15 -8.40 -5.94
C THR A 229 9.48 -9.58 -5.27
N LEU A 230 10.06 -10.77 -5.38
CA LEU A 230 9.61 -11.96 -4.66
C LEU A 230 10.27 -11.98 -3.29
N VAL A 231 9.50 -11.92 -2.23
CA VAL A 231 9.97 -12.07 -0.85
C VAL A 231 9.62 -13.48 -0.38
N LEU A 232 10.63 -14.32 -0.21
CA LEU A 232 10.50 -15.67 0.34
C LEU A 232 10.59 -15.62 1.86
N ASN A 233 9.78 -16.42 2.54
CA ASN A 233 9.79 -16.54 3.98
C ASN A 233 10.72 -17.66 4.44
N ARG A 234 11.86 -17.31 5.05
CA ARG A 234 12.82 -18.30 5.56
C ARG A 234 12.30 -19.13 6.72
N ARG A 235 11.26 -18.67 7.42
CA ARG A 235 10.62 -19.41 8.52
C ARG A 235 9.65 -20.47 8.03
N ASN A 236 9.23 -20.38 6.76
CA ASN A 236 8.29 -21.32 6.21
C ASN A 236 8.97 -22.66 5.90
N LYS A 237 8.37 -23.75 6.40
CA LYS A 237 8.90 -25.11 6.23
C LYS A 237 9.02 -25.52 4.77
N ALA A 238 8.07 -25.14 3.91
CA ALA A 238 8.14 -25.48 2.49
C ALA A 238 9.34 -24.80 1.80
N ILE A 239 9.64 -23.56 2.18
CA ILE A 239 10.82 -22.83 1.68
C ILE A 239 12.12 -23.47 2.16
N GLN A 240 12.20 -23.87 3.43
CA GLN A 240 13.36 -24.58 3.98
C GLN A 240 13.60 -25.92 3.27
N GLU A 241 12.55 -26.72 3.08
CA GLU A 241 12.62 -28.00 2.37
C GLU A 241 12.99 -27.83 0.90
N LEU A 242 12.46 -26.81 0.23
CA LEU A 242 12.82 -26.53 -1.16
C LEU A 242 14.29 -26.17 -1.29
N ALA A 243 14.86 -25.43 -0.35
CA ALA A 243 16.27 -25.04 -0.40
C ALA A 243 17.25 -26.22 -0.38
N ALA A 244 16.86 -27.37 0.17
CA ALA A 244 17.66 -28.59 0.21
C ALA A 244 17.47 -29.50 -1.02
N ARG A 245 16.51 -29.20 -1.91
CA ARG A 245 16.20 -30.04 -3.08
C ARG A 245 17.04 -29.69 -4.29
N ASP A 246 17.16 -30.66 -5.19
CA ASP A 246 17.74 -30.47 -6.51
C ASP A 246 16.91 -29.46 -7.33
N PRO A 247 17.50 -28.33 -7.79
CA PRO A 247 16.85 -27.36 -8.66
C PRO A 247 16.41 -27.93 -10.02
N GLU A 248 17.04 -29.00 -10.50
CA GLU A 248 16.66 -29.65 -11.76
C GLU A 248 15.46 -30.58 -11.62
N ASN A 249 15.09 -30.93 -10.38
CA ASN A 249 13.97 -31.82 -10.15
C ASN A 249 12.66 -31.17 -10.60
N GLU A 250 11.90 -31.88 -11.42
CA GLU A 250 10.62 -31.41 -11.96
C GLU A 250 9.64 -30.97 -10.86
N THR A 251 9.56 -31.73 -9.75
CA THR A 251 8.69 -31.37 -8.63
C THR A 251 9.13 -30.05 -7.98
N THR A 252 10.44 -29.84 -7.81
CA THR A 252 10.99 -28.58 -7.27
C THR A 252 10.60 -27.40 -8.15
N GLN A 253 10.78 -27.52 -9.47
CA GLN A 253 10.43 -26.45 -10.42
C GLN A 253 8.93 -26.13 -10.38
N LEU A 254 8.06 -27.15 -10.37
CA LEU A 254 6.61 -26.95 -10.28
C LEU A 254 6.21 -26.27 -8.95
N LEU A 255 6.86 -26.62 -7.84
CA LEU A 255 6.59 -26.00 -6.53
C LEU A 255 7.04 -24.53 -6.48
N CYS A 256 8.23 -24.20 -7.01
CA CYS A 256 8.69 -22.82 -7.09
C CYS A 256 7.73 -21.94 -7.92
N GLN A 257 7.30 -22.44 -9.07
CA GLN A 257 6.30 -21.76 -9.91
C GLN A 257 4.96 -21.61 -9.18
N GLN A 258 4.52 -22.64 -8.45
CA GLN A 258 3.27 -22.60 -7.70
C GLN A 258 3.31 -21.55 -6.58
N ILE A 259 4.39 -21.51 -5.80
CA ILE A 259 4.57 -20.53 -4.73
C ILE A 259 4.58 -19.11 -5.29
N TYR A 260 5.28 -18.89 -6.40
CA TYR A 260 5.31 -17.57 -7.04
C TYR A 260 3.93 -17.11 -7.51
N ASP A 261 3.17 -17.98 -8.17
CA ASP A 261 1.84 -17.61 -8.68
C ASP A 261 0.84 -17.38 -7.53
N LEU A 262 0.89 -18.18 -6.47
CA LEU A 262 0.09 -17.94 -5.26
C LEU A 262 0.42 -16.57 -4.60
N ALA A 263 1.72 -16.25 -4.52
CA ALA A 263 2.16 -14.97 -4.00
C ALA A 263 1.73 -13.79 -4.91
N ARG A 264 1.79 -13.97 -6.23
CA ARG A 264 1.31 -12.97 -7.20
C ARG A 264 -0.18 -12.74 -7.10
N MET A 265 -0.99 -13.80 -7.02
CA MET A 265 -2.45 -13.71 -6.92
C MET A 265 -2.92 -12.83 -5.76
N SER A 266 -2.15 -12.76 -4.68
CA SER A 266 -2.44 -11.91 -3.52
C SER A 266 -2.24 -10.41 -3.82
N ALA A 267 -1.36 -10.06 -4.77
CA ALA A 267 -1.10 -8.69 -5.20
C ALA A 267 -1.88 -8.29 -6.47
N GLN A 268 -1.90 -9.17 -7.48
CA GLN A 268 -2.57 -8.94 -8.75
C GLN A 268 -3.16 -10.25 -9.32
N PRO A 269 -4.37 -10.20 -9.90
CA PRO A 269 -4.90 -11.32 -10.67
C PRO A 269 -3.90 -11.78 -11.75
N LEU A 270 -3.83 -13.09 -11.96
CA LEU A 270 -3.08 -13.67 -13.07
C LEU A 270 -3.78 -13.35 -14.40
N GLU A 271 -2.99 -13.18 -15.46
CA GLU A 271 -3.52 -12.99 -16.82
C GLU A 271 -3.98 -14.32 -17.44
N ALA A 272 -4.71 -14.28 -18.56
CA ALA A 272 -5.38 -15.46 -19.14
C ALA A 272 -4.45 -16.68 -19.36
N ASP A 273 -3.26 -16.47 -19.93
CA ASP A 273 -2.29 -17.54 -20.18
C ASP A 273 -1.66 -18.05 -18.87
N GLU A 274 -1.45 -17.15 -17.90
CA GLU A 274 -0.90 -17.46 -16.58
C GLU A 274 -1.88 -18.30 -15.75
N ILE A 275 -3.18 -17.97 -15.80
CA ILE A 275 -4.25 -18.77 -15.18
C ILE A 275 -4.26 -20.18 -15.76
N THR A 276 -4.18 -20.30 -17.10
CA THR A 276 -4.20 -21.61 -17.76
C THR A 276 -3.00 -22.46 -17.33
N ALA A 277 -1.81 -21.87 -17.29
CA ALA A 277 -0.60 -22.53 -16.81
C ALA A 277 -0.71 -22.92 -15.32
N PHE A 278 -1.22 -22.03 -14.47
CA PHE A 278 -1.44 -22.27 -13.04
C PHE A 278 -2.41 -23.42 -12.79
N LEU A 279 -3.54 -23.47 -13.48
CA LEU A 279 -4.53 -24.54 -13.34
C LEU A 279 -3.96 -25.89 -13.76
N LYS A 280 -3.29 -25.95 -14.92
CA LYS A 280 -2.65 -27.18 -15.41
C LYS A 280 -1.59 -27.69 -14.43
N ARG A 281 -0.77 -26.78 -13.88
CA ARG A 281 0.24 -27.12 -12.87
C ARG A 281 -0.38 -27.58 -11.56
N SER A 282 -1.44 -26.91 -11.10
CA SER A 282 -2.16 -27.29 -9.89
C SER A 282 -2.75 -28.70 -10.00
N GLN A 283 -3.37 -29.04 -11.14
CA GLN A 283 -3.86 -30.39 -11.41
C GLN A 283 -2.75 -31.43 -11.40
N LYS A 284 -1.59 -31.12 -12.01
CA LYS A 284 -0.42 -32.01 -12.00
C LYS A 284 0.12 -32.23 -10.59
N LEU A 285 0.26 -31.17 -9.79
CA LEU A 285 0.72 -31.27 -8.40
C LEU A 285 -0.23 -32.10 -7.54
N VAL A 286 -1.54 -31.94 -7.73
CA VAL A 286 -2.56 -32.77 -7.05
C VAL A 286 -2.41 -34.24 -7.44
N ALA A 287 -2.27 -34.56 -8.73
CA ALA A 287 -2.06 -35.93 -9.17
C ALA A 287 -0.79 -36.55 -8.56
N MET A 288 0.33 -35.82 -8.58
CA MET A 288 1.60 -36.26 -8.00
C MET A 288 1.54 -36.45 -6.48
N ALA A 289 0.68 -35.71 -5.77
CA ALA A 289 0.50 -35.87 -4.33
C ALA A 289 -0.27 -37.16 -4.00
N VAL A 290 -1.26 -37.53 -4.83
CA VAL A 290 -2.04 -38.77 -4.65
C VAL A 290 -1.23 -40.01 -5.02
N GLU A 291 -0.35 -39.93 -6.02
CA GLU A 291 0.49 -41.06 -6.45
C GLU A 291 1.63 -41.41 -5.48
N LYS A 292 1.90 -40.56 -4.48
CA LYS A 292 2.97 -40.74 -3.49
C LYS A 292 2.52 -41.38 -2.16
N GLU A 293 1.27 -41.79 -2.06
CA GLU A 293 0.76 -42.73 -1.02
C GLU A 293 0.85 -44.18 -1.47
#